data_AF-A0AAE4IZB3-F1
#
_entry.id   AF-A0AAE4IZB3-F1
#
_cell.length_a   1.000
_cell.length_b   1.000
_cell.length_c   1.000
_cell.angle_alpha   90.00
_cell.angle_beta   90.00
_cell.angle_gamma   90.00
#
_symmetry.space_group_name_H-M   'P 1'
#
loop_
_entity.id
_entity.type
_entity.pdbx_description
1 polymer ?
#
loop_
_entity_poly.entity_id
_entity_poly.type
_entity_poly.pdbx_seq_one_letter_code
_entity_poly.pdbx_strand_id
1 'polypeptide(L)'
;MPIPWPSDSTPSGYALMVGQTFNKSIYPKLAIAYPSGIIPDMRGWIIKGKPSSGRNILSQELDGIKSHNHIGNIHSTDLGSKSTENTDLGNKTTGSTDLGSKTTNAFNHGNISSTSSGQHNHTVPLSGNKDNTGYADGASPSSPDGFVYTSSSGAHTHNVSLGAHGHSITMGAHSHTLTLGNHNHYIALGAHTHGISINNTGNTENTVKNISFNYIVRLA
;
A
#
# COMPACT_ATOMS: atom_id res chain seq x y z
N MET A 1 -8.63 34.26 74.61
CA MET A 1 -7.49 34.06 73.70
C MET A 1 -7.15 32.57 73.71
N PRO A 2 -7.02 31.92 72.54
CA PRO A 2 -6.54 30.54 72.44
C PRO A 2 -5.09 30.43 72.93
N ILE A 3 -4.80 29.39 73.69
CA ILE A 3 -3.46 29.10 74.22
C ILE A 3 -3.07 27.69 73.74
N PRO A 4 -1.92 27.51 73.06
CA PRO A 4 -1.41 26.19 72.74
C PRO A 4 -0.88 25.52 74.03
N TRP A 5 -1.47 24.39 74.39
CA TRP A 5 -1.16 23.64 75.61
C TRP A 5 -0.53 22.28 75.26
N PRO A 6 0.66 21.95 75.81
CA PRO A 6 1.43 20.77 75.41
C PRO A 6 1.00 19.46 76.09
N SER A 7 -0.16 19.42 76.75
CA SER A 7 -0.63 18.25 77.51
C SER A 7 -2.13 18.02 77.28
N ASP A 8 -2.59 16.78 77.43
CA ASP A 8 -4.01 16.43 77.39
C ASP A 8 -4.75 16.80 78.68
N SER A 9 -4.03 16.99 79.79
CA SER A 9 -4.60 17.43 81.06
C SER A 9 -4.84 18.93 81.04
N THR A 10 -6.10 19.34 80.95
CA THR A 10 -6.49 20.76 80.95
C THR A 10 -6.32 21.36 82.37
N PRO A 11 -5.58 22.47 82.54
CA PRO A 11 -5.40 23.09 83.85
C PRO A 11 -6.70 23.67 84.43
N SER A 12 -6.78 23.77 85.76
CA SER A 12 -7.91 24.41 86.44
C SER A 12 -8.09 25.86 85.98
N GLY A 13 -9.34 26.27 85.76
CA GLY A 13 -9.68 27.59 85.23
C GLY A 13 -9.55 27.73 83.70
N TYR A 14 -9.30 26.63 82.98
CA TYR A 14 -9.27 26.59 81.52
C TYR A 14 -10.27 25.55 80.98
N ALA A 15 -10.64 25.72 79.72
CA ALA A 15 -11.41 24.75 78.95
C ALA A 15 -10.73 24.47 77.61
N LEU A 16 -10.81 23.22 77.14
CA LEU A 16 -10.44 22.86 75.78
C LEU A 16 -11.39 23.55 74.79
N MET A 17 -10.89 23.98 73.63
CA MET A 17 -11.65 24.69 72.61
C MET A 17 -12.25 23.70 71.58
N VAL A 18 -13.45 23.19 71.84
CA VAL A 18 -14.09 22.10 71.05
C VAL A 18 -15.50 22.44 70.54
N GLY A 19 -15.84 23.72 70.40
CA GLY A 19 -17.14 24.13 69.85
C GLY A 19 -18.27 24.23 70.88
N GLN A 20 -17.96 24.13 72.18
CA GLN A 20 -18.97 24.08 73.24
C GLN A 20 -19.56 25.46 73.58
N THR A 21 -20.82 25.47 74.02
CA THR A 21 -21.46 26.64 74.62
C THR A 21 -20.96 26.92 76.04
N PHE A 22 -21.03 28.17 76.49
CA PHE A 22 -20.75 28.55 77.88
C PHE A 22 -21.79 29.53 78.43
N ASN A 23 -21.91 29.59 79.76
CA ASN A 23 -22.79 30.54 80.44
C ASN A 23 -22.14 31.93 80.49
N LYS A 24 -22.70 32.88 79.73
CA LYS A 24 -22.20 34.26 79.64
C LYS A 24 -22.29 35.05 80.95
N SER A 25 -23.24 34.72 81.83
CA SER A 25 -23.38 35.38 83.14
C SER A 25 -22.31 34.94 84.13
N ILE A 26 -21.85 33.68 84.03
CA ILE A 26 -20.77 33.14 84.89
C ILE A 26 -19.40 33.61 84.39
N TYR A 27 -19.21 33.69 83.06
CA TYR A 27 -17.95 34.07 82.44
C TYR A 27 -18.08 35.36 81.61
N PRO A 28 -18.28 36.52 82.26
CA PRO A 28 -18.54 37.77 81.56
C PRO A 28 -17.34 38.24 80.72
N LYS A 29 -16.10 37.95 81.15
CA LYS A 29 -14.91 38.31 80.36
C LYS A 29 -14.78 37.43 79.12
N LEU A 30 -15.12 36.14 79.24
CA LEU A 30 -15.19 35.25 78.08
C LEU A 30 -16.29 35.68 77.10
N ALA A 31 -17.42 36.18 77.60
CA ALA A 31 -18.52 36.71 76.79
C ALA A 31 -18.14 37.96 75.98
N ILE A 32 -17.19 38.78 76.46
CA ILE A 32 -16.63 39.88 75.67
C ILE A 32 -15.85 39.34 74.46
N ALA A 33 -15.07 38.26 74.64
CA ALA A 33 -14.29 37.66 73.57
C ALA A 33 -15.14 36.84 72.59
N TYR A 34 -16.16 36.15 73.09
CA TYR A 34 -17.07 35.31 72.31
C TYR A 34 -18.54 35.66 72.62
N PRO A 35 -19.09 36.75 72.02
CA PRO A 35 -20.44 37.22 72.31
C PRO A 35 -21.56 36.22 71.99
N SER A 36 -21.29 35.28 71.08
CA SER A 36 -22.19 34.17 70.75
C SER A 36 -22.47 33.23 71.93
N GLY A 37 -21.61 33.24 72.96
CA GLY A 37 -21.67 32.23 74.02
C GLY A 37 -21.13 30.87 73.59
N ILE A 38 -20.37 30.79 72.49
CA ILE A 38 -19.79 29.57 71.94
C ILE A 38 -18.27 29.74 71.84
N ILE A 39 -17.52 28.80 72.41
CA ILE A 39 -16.07 28.70 72.22
C ILE A 39 -15.83 28.02 70.87
N PRO A 40 -15.01 28.59 69.96
CA PRO A 40 -14.71 27.96 68.68
C PRO A 40 -14.11 26.55 68.84
N ASP A 41 -14.42 25.63 67.91
CA ASP A 41 -13.70 24.37 67.79
C ASP A 41 -12.38 24.61 67.08
N MET A 42 -11.27 24.35 67.76
CA MET A 42 -9.91 24.58 67.28
C MET A 42 -9.17 23.29 66.92
N ARG A 43 -9.82 22.12 67.04
CA ARG A 43 -9.19 20.85 66.67
C ARG A 43 -8.92 20.80 65.17
N GLY A 44 -7.68 20.50 64.79
CA GLY A 44 -7.24 20.49 63.38
C GLY A 44 -7.05 21.88 62.76
N TRP A 45 -7.37 22.97 63.47
CA TRP A 45 -7.29 24.34 62.93
C TRP A 45 -5.96 25.01 63.27
N ILE A 46 -5.40 25.73 62.30
CA ILE A 46 -4.27 26.64 62.50
C ILE A 46 -4.77 28.09 62.54
N ILE A 47 -4.27 28.87 63.50
CA ILE A 47 -4.62 30.29 63.60
C ILE A 47 -3.92 31.09 62.49
N LYS A 48 -4.71 31.75 61.64
CA LYS A 48 -4.27 32.70 60.64
C LYS A 48 -4.77 34.10 61.00
N GLY A 49 -3.89 35.09 60.93
CA GLY A 49 -4.28 36.49 61.16
C GLY A 49 -5.38 36.94 60.19
N LYS A 50 -6.37 37.69 60.68
CA LYS A 50 -7.46 38.18 59.83
C LYS A 50 -6.87 39.09 58.74
N PRO A 51 -7.11 38.81 57.45
CA PRO A 51 -6.70 39.73 56.39
C PRO A 51 -7.44 41.07 56.52
N SER A 52 -6.89 42.11 55.88
CA SER A 52 -7.49 43.44 55.84
C SER A 52 -8.90 43.42 55.27
N SER A 53 -9.17 42.54 54.30
CA SER A 53 -10.48 42.37 53.66
C SER A 53 -10.76 40.88 53.33
N GLY A 54 -11.98 40.58 52.90
CA GLY A 54 -12.36 39.26 52.37
C GLY A 54 -12.65 38.17 53.40
N ARG A 55 -12.46 38.44 54.71
CA ARG A 55 -12.81 37.50 55.79
C ARG A 55 -13.33 38.18 57.05
N ASN A 56 -14.27 37.49 57.70
CA ASN A 56 -14.80 37.83 59.01
C ASN A 56 -13.95 37.21 60.13
N ILE A 57 -13.99 37.80 61.32
CA ILE A 57 -13.40 37.22 62.54
C ILE A 57 -14.04 35.85 62.80
N LEU A 58 -13.21 34.86 63.15
CA LEU A 58 -13.59 33.45 63.38
C LEU A 58 -14.19 32.71 62.16
N SER A 59 -14.11 33.28 60.95
CA SER A 59 -14.41 32.51 59.73
C SER A 59 -13.39 31.40 59.51
N GLN A 60 -13.84 30.24 59.01
CA GLN A 60 -12.99 29.11 58.64
C GLN A 60 -12.55 29.22 57.17
N GLU A 61 -11.36 28.71 56.87
CA GLU A 61 -10.82 28.60 55.51
C GLU A 61 -10.16 27.23 55.41
N LEU A 62 -10.65 26.39 54.49
CA LEU A 62 -10.09 25.06 54.26
C LEU A 62 -8.71 25.15 53.60
N ASP A 63 -7.96 24.06 53.70
CA ASP A 63 -6.68 23.90 53.04
C ASP A 63 -6.83 23.86 51.51
N GLY A 64 -5.76 24.21 50.81
CA GLY A 64 -5.78 24.26 49.35
C GLY A 64 -4.40 24.40 48.76
N ILE A 65 -4.23 23.88 47.55
CA ILE A 65 -3.00 24.00 46.76
C ILE A 65 -3.07 25.26 45.91
N LYS A 66 -1.97 26.01 45.87
CA LYS A 66 -1.86 27.16 44.99
C LYS A 66 -1.92 26.72 43.52
N SER A 67 -2.62 27.49 42.70
CA SER A 67 -2.67 27.27 41.24
C SER A 67 -1.25 27.15 40.66
N HIS A 68 -1.02 26.09 39.87
CA HIS A 68 0.24 25.77 39.22
C HIS A 68 0.01 24.88 37.98
N ASN A 69 1.04 24.74 37.14
CA ASN A 69 1.04 23.90 35.94
C ASN A 69 2.26 22.99 35.92
N HIS A 70 2.19 21.93 35.13
CA HIS A 70 3.30 21.00 34.85
C HIS A 70 3.59 20.97 33.36
N ILE A 71 4.84 20.63 33.00
CA ILE A 71 5.23 20.33 31.63
C ILE A 71 5.29 18.81 31.48
N GLY A 72 4.49 18.26 30.58
CA GLY A 72 4.53 16.85 30.21
C GLY A 72 5.21 16.65 28.85
N ASN A 73 5.89 15.52 28.67
CA ASN A 73 6.49 15.12 27.40
C ASN A 73 5.94 13.75 27.00
N ILE A 74 5.70 13.55 25.70
CA ILE A 74 5.30 12.27 25.13
C ILE A 74 6.50 11.72 24.38
N HIS A 75 6.85 10.47 24.65
CA HIS A 75 7.98 9.83 23.99
C HIS A 75 7.60 9.42 22.56
N SER A 76 8.57 9.51 21.66
CA SER A 76 8.44 8.97 20.31
C SER A 76 8.17 7.47 20.37
N THR A 77 7.29 6.98 19.50
CA THR A 77 6.94 5.56 19.39
C THR A 77 7.13 5.11 17.94
N ASP A 78 7.96 4.09 17.73
CA ASP A 78 8.11 3.43 16.43
C ASP A 78 7.04 2.31 16.30
N LEU A 79 6.25 2.36 15.22
CA LEU A 79 5.20 1.37 14.93
C LEU A 79 5.73 0.11 14.22
N GLY A 80 7.00 0.15 13.79
CA GLY A 80 7.69 -0.92 13.07
C GLY A 80 7.21 -1.11 11.63
N SER A 81 7.80 -2.10 10.96
CA SER A 81 7.44 -2.48 9.59
C SER A 81 6.18 -3.35 9.55
N LYS A 82 5.30 -3.10 8.57
CA LYS A 82 4.12 -3.93 8.28
C LYS A 82 4.22 -4.47 6.86
N SER A 83 3.87 -5.73 6.68
CA SER A 83 3.76 -6.36 5.36
C SER A 83 2.35 -6.18 4.81
N THR A 84 2.24 -5.90 3.52
CA THR A 84 0.96 -5.93 2.80
C THR A 84 0.60 -7.36 2.43
N GLU A 85 -0.67 -7.59 2.13
CA GLU A 85 -1.12 -8.87 1.58
C GLU A 85 -0.56 -9.11 0.17
N ASN A 86 -0.42 -10.38 -0.20
CA ASN A 86 0.06 -10.77 -1.53
C ASN A 86 -1.01 -10.53 -2.61
N THR A 87 -0.61 -9.98 -3.76
CA THR A 87 -1.49 -9.85 -4.94
C THR A 87 -0.96 -10.74 -6.06
N ASP A 88 -1.72 -11.78 -6.41
CA ASP A 88 -1.40 -12.65 -7.54
C ASP A 88 -1.98 -12.07 -8.84
N LEU A 89 -1.11 -11.85 -9.84
CA LEU A 89 -1.51 -11.34 -11.15
C LEU A 89 -1.96 -12.45 -12.11
N GLY A 90 -1.67 -13.72 -11.80
CA GLY A 90 -1.97 -14.89 -12.64
C GLY A 90 -1.28 -14.88 -14.01
N ASN A 91 -1.75 -15.73 -14.92
CA ASN A 91 -1.26 -15.78 -16.30
C ASN A 91 -1.84 -14.64 -17.15
N LYS A 92 -0.99 -13.98 -17.95
CA LYS A 92 -1.38 -13.00 -18.98
C LYS A 92 -1.03 -13.52 -20.37
N THR A 93 -1.96 -13.41 -21.31
CA THR A 93 -1.79 -13.84 -22.70
C THR A 93 -1.47 -12.64 -23.59
N THR A 94 -0.53 -12.80 -24.53
CA THR A 94 -0.23 -11.78 -25.54
C THR A 94 -1.24 -11.83 -26.69
N GLY A 95 -1.46 -10.70 -27.35
CA GLY A 95 -2.29 -10.64 -28.56
C GLY A 95 -1.63 -11.34 -29.77
N SER A 96 -2.45 -11.70 -30.76
CA SER A 96 -1.96 -12.23 -32.05
C SER A 96 -1.21 -11.15 -32.82
N THR A 97 -0.10 -11.54 -33.47
CA THR A 97 0.69 -10.65 -34.33
C THR A 97 0.56 -11.11 -35.78
N ASP A 98 0.15 -10.20 -36.68
CA ASP A 98 0.22 -10.43 -38.12
C ASP A 98 1.64 -10.11 -38.62
N LEU A 99 2.32 -11.12 -39.15
CA LEU A 99 3.68 -10.98 -39.70
C LEU A 99 3.67 -10.42 -41.14
N GLY A 100 2.49 -10.22 -41.72
CA GLY A 100 2.28 -9.79 -43.09
C GLY A 100 2.66 -10.85 -44.13
N SER A 101 2.43 -10.52 -45.40
CA SER A 101 2.85 -11.35 -46.53
C SER A 101 4.36 -11.23 -46.75
N LYS A 102 5.08 -12.35 -46.85
CA LYS A 102 6.51 -12.39 -47.19
C LYS A 102 6.66 -12.84 -48.65
N THR A 103 7.32 -12.03 -49.47
CA THR A 103 7.62 -12.36 -50.86
C THR A 103 9.01 -12.96 -50.98
N THR A 104 9.16 -14.06 -51.72
CA THR A 104 10.46 -14.57 -52.15
C THR A 104 10.85 -13.95 -53.49
N ASN A 105 12.15 -13.80 -53.75
CA ASN A 105 12.63 -13.43 -55.08
C ASN A 105 12.31 -14.53 -56.09
N ALA A 106 12.08 -14.14 -57.35
CA ALA A 106 11.84 -15.07 -58.44
C ALA A 106 13.03 -16.03 -58.61
N PHE A 107 12.78 -17.33 -58.46
CA PHE A 107 13.77 -18.36 -58.72
C PHE A 107 13.77 -18.71 -60.21
N ASN A 108 14.92 -18.55 -60.88
CA ASN A 108 15.05 -18.89 -62.30
C ASN A 108 15.52 -20.35 -62.43
N HIS A 109 14.67 -21.22 -62.99
CA HIS A 109 15.02 -22.61 -63.26
C HIS A 109 16.00 -22.80 -64.44
N GLY A 110 16.41 -21.71 -65.09
CA GLY A 110 17.23 -21.74 -66.29
C GLY A 110 16.49 -22.36 -67.48
N ASN A 111 17.22 -22.70 -68.54
CA ASN A 111 16.65 -23.44 -69.66
C ASN A 111 16.43 -24.91 -69.26
N ILE A 112 15.18 -25.35 -69.28
CA ILE A 112 14.81 -26.76 -69.15
C ILE A 112 14.57 -27.31 -70.56
N SER A 113 15.39 -28.26 -70.98
CA SER A 113 15.25 -28.93 -72.28
C SER A 113 14.33 -30.14 -72.19
N SER A 114 13.49 -30.37 -73.19
CA SER A 114 12.72 -31.60 -73.32
C SER A 114 13.61 -32.78 -73.74
N THR A 115 13.12 -34.01 -73.54
CA THR A 115 13.76 -35.21 -74.08
C THR A 115 13.62 -35.27 -75.61
N SER A 116 14.63 -35.77 -76.31
CA SER A 116 14.55 -35.99 -77.77
C SER A 116 13.51 -37.08 -78.07
N SER A 117 12.43 -36.69 -78.75
CA SER A 117 11.35 -37.58 -79.18
C SER A 117 10.78 -37.07 -80.51
N GLY A 118 9.90 -37.85 -81.15
CA GLY A 118 9.28 -37.46 -82.42
C GLY A 118 10.01 -37.92 -83.68
N GLN A 119 10.98 -38.84 -83.57
CA GLN A 119 11.49 -39.54 -84.74
C GLN A 119 10.39 -40.41 -85.34
N HIS A 120 10.04 -40.15 -86.60
CA HIS A 120 9.05 -40.93 -87.35
C HIS A 120 9.38 -40.86 -88.84
N ASN A 121 8.91 -41.86 -89.59
CA ASN A 121 9.04 -41.91 -91.05
C ASN A 121 7.63 -41.98 -91.66
N HIS A 122 7.43 -41.31 -92.80
CA HIS A 122 6.24 -41.46 -93.62
C HIS A 122 6.53 -42.39 -94.81
N THR A 123 5.56 -43.23 -95.19
CA THR A 123 5.63 -44.02 -96.43
C THR A 123 4.78 -43.33 -97.48
N VAL A 124 5.37 -42.96 -98.61
CA VAL A 124 4.64 -42.38 -99.75
C VAL A 124 4.41 -43.49 -100.77
N PRO A 125 3.16 -43.83 -101.13
CA PRO A 125 2.89 -44.79 -102.19
C PRO A 125 3.35 -44.23 -103.55
N LEU A 126 4.21 -44.95 -104.25
CA LEU A 126 4.61 -44.62 -105.62
C LEU A 126 3.68 -45.33 -106.61
N SER A 127 3.08 -44.59 -107.54
CA SER A 127 2.39 -45.13 -108.71
C SER A 127 3.06 -44.61 -109.98
N GLY A 128 3.83 -45.45 -110.68
CA GLY A 128 4.54 -45.08 -111.90
C GLY A 128 4.87 -46.28 -112.82
N ASN A 129 4.78 -46.06 -114.13
CA ASN A 129 5.08 -47.03 -115.20
C ASN A 129 6.57 -46.92 -115.62
N LYS A 130 7.17 -48.03 -116.04
CA LYS A 130 8.62 -48.31 -116.23
C LYS A 130 9.40 -47.37 -117.16
N ASP A 131 8.74 -46.53 -117.95
CA ASP A 131 9.38 -45.76 -119.03
C ASP A 131 9.47 -44.24 -118.72
N ASN A 132 10.36 -43.92 -117.77
CA ASN A 132 11.25 -42.75 -117.72
C ASN A 132 10.74 -41.34 -118.17
N THR A 133 10.38 -40.48 -117.21
CA THR A 133 10.79 -39.04 -117.21
C THR A 133 10.86 -38.47 -115.78
N GLY A 134 12.00 -38.62 -115.10
CA GLY A 134 12.55 -37.51 -114.28
C GLY A 134 12.32 -37.44 -112.77
N TYR A 135 11.60 -38.33 -112.09
CA TYR A 135 11.59 -38.40 -110.61
C TYR A 135 11.39 -39.85 -110.09
N ALA A 136 12.13 -40.18 -109.01
CA ALA A 136 12.30 -41.44 -108.27
C ALA A 136 11.59 -42.70 -108.83
N ASP A 137 12.40 -43.63 -109.33
CA ASP A 137 12.01 -44.96 -109.80
C ASP A 137 11.45 -45.85 -108.67
N GLY A 138 10.42 -46.63 -109.00
CA GLY A 138 9.86 -47.63 -108.11
C GLY A 138 10.78 -48.85 -108.07
N ALA A 139 11.60 -48.93 -107.03
CA ALA A 139 12.43 -50.09 -106.74
C ALA A 139 11.60 -51.39 -106.59
N SER A 140 12.18 -52.52 -107.01
CA SER A 140 11.71 -53.84 -106.60
C SER A 140 11.72 -53.96 -105.07
N PRO A 141 10.68 -54.49 -104.40
CA PRO A 141 10.64 -54.62 -102.94
C PRO A 141 11.82 -55.42 -102.35
N SER A 142 12.46 -56.24 -103.19
CA SER A 142 13.61 -57.09 -102.84
C SER A 142 14.98 -56.41 -103.01
N SER A 143 15.06 -55.20 -103.59
CA SER A 143 16.30 -54.42 -103.72
C SER A 143 15.97 -52.92 -103.82
N PRO A 144 15.71 -52.26 -102.68
CA PRO A 144 15.54 -50.81 -102.62
C PRO A 144 16.83 -50.09 -103.01
N ASP A 145 16.74 -49.18 -103.97
CA ASP A 145 17.82 -48.36 -104.56
C ASP A 145 18.22 -47.14 -103.70
N GLY A 146 17.58 -46.97 -102.55
CA GLY A 146 17.95 -46.00 -101.52
C GLY A 146 16.77 -45.18 -101.05
N PHE A 147 17.02 -44.28 -100.09
CA PHE A 147 16.02 -43.34 -99.61
C PHE A 147 16.29 -41.96 -100.21
N VAL A 148 15.26 -41.32 -100.75
CA VAL A 148 15.28 -39.90 -101.08
C VAL A 148 14.64 -39.14 -99.92
N TYR A 149 15.37 -38.17 -99.36
CA TYR A 149 14.82 -37.29 -98.32
C TYR A 149 13.86 -36.28 -98.94
N THR A 150 12.68 -36.10 -98.34
CA THR A 150 11.78 -34.99 -98.69
C THR A 150 12.43 -33.65 -98.30
N SER A 151 11.88 -32.54 -98.78
CA SER A 151 12.23 -31.23 -98.22
C SER A 151 11.91 -31.17 -96.72
N SER A 152 12.63 -30.31 -95.99
CA SER A 152 12.43 -30.10 -94.55
C SER A 152 11.04 -29.52 -94.27
N SER A 153 10.28 -30.18 -93.39
CA SER A 153 8.96 -29.74 -92.90
C SER A 153 8.70 -30.30 -91.49
N GLY A 154 7.74 -29.74 -90.76
CA GLY A 154 7.34 -30.22 -89.42
C GLY A 154 7.93 -29.46 -88.23
N ALA A 155 8.51 -28.26 -88.45
CA ALA A 155 8.86 -27.36 -87.36
C ALA A 155 7.59 -26.96 -86.58
N HIS A 156 7.50 -27.38 -85.33
CA HIS A 156 6.40 -27.03 -84.43
C HIS A 156 6.93 -26.79 -83.02
N THR A 157 6.14 -26.10 -82.23
CA THR A 157 6.42 -25.87 -80.81
C THR A 157 5.30 -26.47 -79.96
N HIS A 158 5.66 -26.90 -78.76
CA HIS A 158 4.69 -27.27 -77.74
C HIS A 158 4.73 -26.24 -76.63
N ASN A 159 3.54 -25.84 -76.15
CA ASN A 159 3.43 -25.06 -74.94
C ASN A 159 3.29 -26.01 -73.76
N VAL A 160 4.16 -25.87 -72.77
CA VAL A 160 4.06 -26.59 -71.50
C VAL A 160 3.79 -25.55 -70.41
N SER A 161 2.59 -25.58 -69.85
CA SER A 161 2.23 -24.71 -68.73
C SER A 161 2.47 -25.45 -67.42
N LEU A 162 3.33 -24.89 -66.58
CA LEU A 162 3.41 -25.27 -65.16
C LEU A 162 2.27 -24.57 -64.43
N GLY A 163 1.41 -25.35 -63.77
CA GLY A 163 0.28 -24.82 -63.02
C GLY A 163 0.72 -23.93 -61.85
N ALA A 164 -0.22 -23.14 -61.33
CA ALA A 164 0.01 -22.38 -60.12
C ALA A 164 0.44 -23.33 -58.99
N HIS A 165 1.60 -23.07 -58.40
CA HIS A 165 2.08 -23.77 -57.22
C HIS A 165 2.42 -22.75 -56.13
N GLY A 166 2.32 -23.18 -54.88
CA GLY A 166 2.60 -22.34 -53.72
C GLY A 166 3.79 -22.86 -52.94
N HIS A 167 4.52 -21.95 -52.30
CA HIS A 167 5.51 -22.28 -51.30
C HIS A 167 4.97 -21.94 -49.92
N SER A 168 5.18 -22.84 -48.95
CA SER A 168 4.93 -22.55 -47.54
C SER A 168 6.27 -22.58 -46.80
N ILE A 169 6.46 -21.60 -45.91
CA ILE A 169 7.59 -21.56 -44.98
C ILE A 169 6.98 -21.62 -43.59
N THR A 170 7.33 -22.65 -42.82
CA THR A 170 6.86 -22.80 -41.43
C THR A 170 7.86 -22.15 -40.49
N MET A 171 7.43 -21.16 -39.71
CA MET A 171 8.22 -20.71 -38.57
C MET A 171 8.01 -21.69 -37.41
N GLY A 172 9.11 -22.17 -36.83
CA GLY A 172 9.06 -23.11 -35.72
C GLY A 172 8.47 -22.51 -34.43
N ALA A 173 8.16 -23.39 -33.47
CA ALA A 173 7.78 -22.97 -32.14
C ALA A 173 8.91 -22.13 -31.51
N HIS A 174 8.57 -20.94 -31.03
CA HIS A 174 9.49 -20.04 -30.36
C HIS A 174 8.79 -19.36 -29.19
N SER A 175 9.57 -18.78 -28.29
CA SER A 175 9.11 -18.07 -27.11
C SER A 175 9.80 -16.72 -26.98
N HIS A 176 9.10 -15.75 -26.38
CA HIS A 176 9.69 -14.47 -26.01
C HIS A 176 9.86 -14.39 -24.49
N THR A 177 10.89 -13.68 -24.06
CA THR A 177 11.11 -13.34 -22.66
C THR A 177 10.71 -11.88 -22.44
N LEU A 178 9.81 -11.63 -21.48
CA LEU A 178 9.45 -10.28 -21.03
C LEU A 178 9.76 -10.17 -19.54
N THR A 179 10.71 -9.29 -19.20
CA THR A 179 11.04 -8.98 -17.80
C THR A 179 10.22 -7.79 -17.33
N LEU A 180 9.42 -7.97 -16.27
CA LEU A 180 8.76 -6.87 -15.58
C LEU A 180 9.68 -6.31 -14.48
N GLY A 181 9.68 -5.00 -14.29
CA GLY A 181 10.48 -4.32 -13.28
C GLY A 181 9.80 -4.26 -11.91
N ASN A 182 10.55 -3.74 -10.93
CA ASN A 182 10.07 -3.49 -9.58
C ASN A 182 9.21 -2.22 -9.54
N HIS A 183 8.22 -2.20 -8.64
CA HIS A 183 7.41 -1.01 -8.38
C HIS A 183 7.14 -0.89 -6.88
N ASN A 184 6.80 0.33 -6.43
CA ASN A 184 6.45 0.64 -5.05
C ASN A 184 5.11 1.37 -5.01
N HIS A 185 4.40 1.23 -3.89
CA HIS A 185 3.18 1.98 -3.58
C HIS A 185 3.41 2.90 -2.39
N TYR A 186 2.60 3.95 -2.29
CA TYR A 186 2.58 4.86 -1.15
C TYR A 186 1.21 4.80 -0.48
N ILE A 187 1.18 4.64 0.85
CA ILE A 187 -0.05 4.61 1.63
C ILE A 187 -0.03 5.80 2.59
N ALA A 188 -1.03 6.67 2.50
CA ALA A 188 -1.19 7.80 3.42
C ALA A 188 -1.87 7.33 4.72
N LEU A 189 -1.21 7.51 5.87
CA LEU A 189 -1.76 7.10 7.18
C LEU A 189 -2.68 8.15 7.83
N GLY A 190 -2.53 9.42 7.47
CA GLY A 190 -3.31 10.52 8.04
C GLY A 190 -2.90 10.93 9.46
N ALA A 191 -3.67 11.84 10.05
CA ALA A 191 -3.47 12.33 11.42
C ALA A 191 -4.33 11.54 12.43
N HIS A 192 -3.84 11.41 13.66
CA HIS A 192 -4.58 10.81 14.76
C HIS A 192 -4.34 11.59 16.07
N THR A 193 -5.10 11.26 17.12
CA THR A 193 -5.04 11.96 18.42
C THR A 193 -4.99 10.97 19.58
N HIS A 194 -4.60 11.46 20.77
CA HIS A 194 -4.57 10.69 22.01
C HIS A 194 -5.37 11.38 23.10
N GLY A 195 -6.00 10.59 23.97
CA GLY A 195 -6.52 11.07 25.25
C GLY A 195 -5.44 10.94 26.33
N ILE A 196 -5.22 12.01 27.10
CA ILE A 196 -4.28 12.01 28.23
C ILE A 196 -5.11 12.17 29.51
N SER A 197 -4.82 11.34 30.51
CA SER A 197 -5.37 11.48 31.86
C SER A 197 -4.23 11.61 32.85
N ILE A 198 -4.39 12.54 33.80
CA ILE A 198 -3.44 12.78 34.88
C ILE A 198 -4.11 12.33 36.16
N ASN A 199 -3.55 11.31 36.81
CA ASN A 199 -4.09 10.78 38.05
C ASN A 199 -3.90 11.75 39.21
N ASN A 200 -4.85 11.76 40.14
CA ASN A 200 -4.76 12.56 41.36
C ASN A 200 -3.51 12.16 42.15
N THR A 201 -2.79 13.14 42.67
CA THR A 201 -1.60 12.95 43.51
C THR A 201 -1.66 13.89 44.71
N GLY A 202 -1.48 13.35 45.91
CA GLY A 202 -1.48 14.12 47.15
C GLY A 202 -1.99 13.33 48.34
N ASN A 203 -2.00 14.00 49.50
CA ASN A 203 -2.59 13.51 50.73
C ASN A 203 -4.04 13.99 50.86
N THR A 204 -4.74 13.54 51.90
CA THR A 204 -6.10 14.01 52.23
C THR A 204 -6.15 15.50 52.59
N GLU A 205 -5.08 16.03 53.18
CA GLU A 205 -4.97 17.44 53.58
C GLU A 205 -3.65 18.05 53.07
N ASN A 206 -3.69 19.34 52.73
CA ASN A 206 -2.49 20.13 52.43
C ASN A 206 -1.88 20.67 53.72
N THR A 207 -0.77 20.06 54.15
CA THR A 207 -0.12 20.37 55.42
C THR A 207 1.23 21.05 55.24
N VAL A 208 1.56 21.97 56.14
CA VAL A 208 2.95 22.37 56.42
C VAL A 208 3.49 21.59 57.61
N LYS A 209 4.80 21.55 57.82
CA LYS A 209 5.39 20.98 59.05
C LYS A 209 4.74 21.64 60.27
N ASN A 210 4.15 20.83 61.14
CA ASN A 210 3.40 21.29 62.31
C ASN A 210 3.64 20.34 63.50
N ILE A 211 3.29 20.81 64.70
CA ILE A 211 3.33 20.04 65.95
C ILE A 211 1.96 20.22 66.62
N SER A 212 1.38 19.13 67.11
CA SER A 212 0.07 19.13 67.76
C SER A 212 0.15 19.69 69.18
N PHE A 213 -0.72 20.67 69.47
CA PHE A 213 -0.99 21.21 70.80
C PHE A 213 -2.50 21.25 71.01
N ASN A 214 -2.94 21.10 72.26
CA ASN A 214 -4.34 21.30 72.62
C ASN A 214 -4.61 22.81 72.72
N TYR A 215 -5.61 23.31 72.00
CA TYR A 215 -6.05 24.69 72.19
C TYR A 215 -6.97 24.79 73.41
N ILE A 216 -6.53 25.57 74.40
CA ILE A 216 -7.32 25.87 75.60
C ILE A 216 -7.64 27.36 75.68
N VAL A 217 -8.67 27.72 76.45
CA VAL A 217 -9.05 29.10 76.75
C VAL A 217 -9.30 29.27 78.25
N ARG A 218 -8.89 30.41 78.81
CA ARG A 218 -9.14 30.74 80.21
C ARG A 218 -10.62 31.07 80.43
N LEU A 219 -11.22 30.44 81.43
CA LEU A 219 -12.56 30.72 81.95
C LEU A 219 -12.41 31.83 83.00
N ALA A 220 -12.90 33.04 82.73
CA ALA A 220 -12.78 34.21 83.61
C ALA A 220 -13.98 35.15 83.52
#